data_AF-A0A645G5M3-F1
#
_entry.id   AF-A0A645G5M3-F1
#
_cell.length_a   1.000
_cell.length_b   1.000
_cell.length_c   1.000
_cell.angle_alpha   90.00
_cell.angle_beta   90.00
_cell.angle_gamma   90.00
#
_symmetry.space_group_name_H-M   'P 1'
#
loop_
_entity.id
_entity.type
_entity.pdbx_description
1 polymer ?
#
loop_
_entity_poly.entity_id
_entity_poly.type
_entity_poly.pdbx_seq_one_letter_code
_entity_poly.pdbx_strand_id
1 'polypeptide(L)'
;MGGFAFALVALSNVAKAPVTINVTYLYVMAVVFIFLLPAISMAAYTQFKGDYDGNRISPRRLQAAQGSFLVISFAIAWFHGDSQALNMLPAWAAAIGVGMSLLSAAVQNALFKKI
;
A
#
# COMPACT_ATOMS: atom_id res chain seq x y z
N MET A 1 15.53 12.29 -8.33
CA MET A 1 14.83 13.35 -9.09
C MET A 1 13.30 13.30 -8.91
N GLY A 2 12.62 12.14 -8.99
CA GLY A 2 11.15 12.06 -8.86
C GLY A 2 10.55 12.49 -7.50
N GLY A 3 11.17 12.11 -6.38
CA GLY A 3 10.72 12.57 -5.05
C GLY A 3 10.91 14.07 -4.81
N PHE A 4 11.87 14.69 -5.49
CA PHE A 4 12.12 16.14 -5.45
C PHE A 4 11.09 16.92 -6.28
N ALA A 5 10.64 16.36 -7.40
CA ALA A 5 9.54 16.92 -8.20
C ALA A 5 8.18 16.81 -7.47
N PHE A 6 7.94 15.73 -6.73
CA PHE A 6 6.73 15.53 -5.93
C PHE A 6 6.64 16.48 -4.73
N ALA A 7 7.77 16.76 -4.07
CA ALA A 7 7.84 17.78 -3.01
C ALA A 7 7.57 19.20 -3.53
N LEU A 8 7.99 19.52 -4.75
CA LEU A 8 7.77 20.83 -5.38
C LEU A 8 6.30 21.05 -5.83
N VAL A 9 5.58 19.98 -6.17
CA VAL A 9 4.16 20.06 -6.55
C VAL A 9 3.23 20.12 -5.34
N ALA A 10 3.58 19.46 -4.22
CA ALA A 10 2.92 19.68 -2.93
C ALA A 10 3.07 21.13 -2.41
N LEU A 11 4.11 21.85 -2.87
CA LEU A 11 4.35 23.27 -2.57
C LEU A 11 3.65 24.22 -3.56
N SER A 12 3.12 23.74 -4.69
CA SER A 12 2.55 24.62 -5.72
C SER A 12 1.03 24.73 -5.63
N ASN A 13 0.58 25.93 -5.23
CA ASN A 13 -0.78 26.42 -4.99
C ASN A 13 -1.48 25.94 -3.71
N VAL A 14 -0.91 26.40 -2.60
CA VAL A 14 -1.49 26.54 -1.26
C VAL A 14 -2.78 27.39 -1.34
N ALA A 15 -3.91 26.74 -1.62
CA ALA A 15 -5.20 27.34 -1.34
C ALA A 15 -5.32 27.58 0.17
N LYS A 16 -5.64 28.81 0.57
CA LYS A 16 -5.67 29.34 1.95
C LYS A 16 -6.79 28.74 2.84
N ALA A 17 -7.15 27.48 2.67
CA ALA A 17 -8.08 26.78 3.55
C ALA A 17 -7.28 25.77 4.40
N PRO A 18 -7.56 25.66 5.72
CA PRO A 18 -6.89 24.67 6.55
C PRO A 18 -7.21 23.27 5.99
N VAL A 19 -6.16 22.54 5.61
CA VAL A 19 -6.29 21.15 5.23
C VAL A 19 -6.61 20.36 6.49
N THR A 20 -7.86 19.88 6.58
CA THR A 20 -8.30 19.04 7.69
C THR A 20 -8.22 17.57 7.30
N ILE A 21 -7.64 16.77 8.19
CA ILE A 21 -7.56 15.32 8.08
C ILE A 21 -8.23 14.71 9.29
N ASN A 22 -9.21 13.86 9.04
CA ASN A 22 -9.82 13.02 10.04
C ASN A 22 -8.84 11.90 10.42
N VAL A 23 -8.65 11.72 11.72
CA VAL A 23 -7.78 10.68 12.31
C VAL A 23 -8.16 9.27 11.83
N THR A 24 -9.42 9.03 11.45
CA THR A 24 -9.87 7.77 10.84
C THR A 24 -9.03 7.37 9.64
N TYR A 25 -8.68 8.30 8.75
CA TYR A 25 -7.86 7.98 7.58
C TYR A 25 -6.44 7.59 7.96
N LEU A 26 -5.90 8.18 9.03
CA LEU A 26 -4.60 7.80 9.60
C LEU A 26 -4.62 6.33 10.08
N TYR A 27 -5.69 5.92 10.77
CA TYR A 27 -5.87 4.52 11.19
C TYR A 27 -6.02 3.57 10.01
N VAL A 28 -6.81 3.94 8.99
CA VAL A 28 -6.96 3.11 7.79
C VAL A 28 -5.61 2.91 7.10
N MET A 29 -4.79 3.95 6.99
CA MET A 29 -3.44 3.83 6.42
C MET A 29 -2.52 2.91 7.24
N ALA A 30 -2.59 2.97 8.57
CA ALA A 30 -1.85 2.05 9.44
C ALA A 30 -2.29 0.59 9.23
N VAL A 31 -3.60 0.37 9.08
CA VAL A 31 -4.16 -0.96 8.77
C VAL A 31 -3.65 -1.47 7.42
N VAL A 32 -3.65 -0.62 6.38
CA VAL A 32 -3.08 -0.95 5.05
C VAL A 32 -1.62 -1.39 5.17
N PHE A 33 -0.80 -0.66 5.93
CA PHE A 33 0.61 -1.00 6.13
C PHE A 33 0.78 -2.41 6.73
N ILE A 34 0.04 -2.72 7.79
CA ILE A 34 0.11 -4.03 8.47
C ILE A 34 -0.30 -5.15 7.51
N PHE A 35 -1.39 -4.97 6.77
CA PHE A 35 -1.89 -6.00 5.86
C PHE A 35 -1.06 -6.15 4.58
N LEU A 36 -0.16 -5.23 4.25
CA LEU A 36 0.80 -5.41 3.16
C LEU A 36 2.00 -6.31 3.55
N LEU A 37 2.27 -6.51 4.84
CA LEU A 37 3.38 -7.35 5.32
C LEU A 37 3.27 -8.82 4.87
N PRO A 38 2.11 -9.50 4.99
CA PRO A 38 1.92 -10.85 4.46
C PRO A 38 2.28 -10.98 2.97
N ALA A 39 2.02 -9.96 2.16
CA ALA A 39 2.32 -10.00 0.73
C ALA A 39 3.82 -10.04 0.44
N ILE A 40 4.63 -9.34 1.25
CA ILE A 40 6.10 -9.40 1.14
C ILE A 40 6.60 -10.80 1.49
N SER A 41 6.12 -11.35 2.59
CA SER A 41 6.53 -12.69 3.05
C SER A 41 6.16 -13.75 2.04
N MET A 42 4.92 -13.74 1.52
CA MET A 42 4.47 -14.71 0.52
C MET A 42 5.24 -14.60 -0.80
N ALA A 43 5.68 -13.40 -1.18
CA ALA A 43 6.55 -13.20 -2.35
C ALA A 43 7.93 -13.87 -2.21
N ALA A 44 8.43 -14.09 -0.99
CA ALA A 44 9.68 -14.81 -0.77
C ALA A 44 9.53 -16.33 -0.92
N TYR A 45 8.35 -16.87 -0.57
CA TYR A 45 8.09 -18.32 -0.65
C TYR A 45 7.53 -18.74 -2.00
N THR A 46 6.80 -17.85 -2.69
CA THR A 46 6.15 -18.17 -3.95
C THR A 46 7.16 -18.51 -5.04
N GLN A 47 6.91 -19.63 -5.70
CA GLN A 47 7.74 -20.12 -6.78
C GLN A 47 7.19 -19.72 -8.16
N PHE A 48 6.02 -19.07 -8.21
CA PHE A 48 5.31 -18.69 -9.42
C PHE A 48 6.10 -17.65 -10.24
N LYS A 49 6.18 -17.88 -11.54
CA LYS A 49 6.82 -17.01 -12.53
C LYS A 49 5.73 -16.21 -13.24
N GLY A 50 6.00 -14.94 -13.50
CA GLY A 50 5.08 -14.09 -14.27
C GLY A 50 4.98 -14.56 -15.72
N ASP A 51 3.79 -14.50 -16.29
CA ASP A 51 3.47 -15.02 -17.62
C ASP A 51 4.15 -14.22 -18.76
N TYR A 52 4.33 -12.91 -18.55
CA TYR A 52 4.95 -12.01 -19.53
C TYR A 52 6.48 -12.15 -19.62
N ASP A 53 7.18 -12.16 -18.48
CA ASP A 53 8.64 -12.11 -18.43
C ASP A 53 9.31 -13.44 -18.03
N GLY A 54 8.52 -14.46 -17.67
CA GLY A 54 9.02 -15.74 -17.14
C GLY A 54 9.81 -15.62 -15.83
N ASN A 55 9.88 -14.42 -15.25
CA ASN A 55 10.67 -14.10 -14.07
C ASN A 55 9.81 -14.18 -12.81
N ARG A 56 10.45 -14.55 -11.70
CA ARG A 56 9.80 -14.51 -10.39
C ARG A 56 9.61 -13.09 -9.92
N ILE A 57 8.56 -12.88 -9.14
CA ILE A 57 8.37 -11.64 -8.43
C ILE A 57 9.52 -11.46 -7.43
N SER A 58 10.27 -10.37 -7.57
CA SER A 58 11.35 -10.04 -6.64
C SER A 58 10.74 -9.41 -5.39
N PRO A 59 10.99 -9.95 -4.18
CA PRO A 59 10.49 -9.37 -2.94
C PRO A 59 10.92 -7.91 -2.76
N ARG A 60 12.13 -7.55 -3.21
CA ARG A 60 12.62 -6.16 -3.16
C ARG A 60 11.82 -5.21 -4.06
N ARG A 61 11.44 -5.66 -5.26
CA ARG A 61 10.62 -4.86 -6.19
C ARG A 61 9.20 -4.69 -5.63
N LEU A 62 8.66 -5.73 -5.02
CA LEU A 62 7.35 -5.67 -4.36
C LEU A 62 7.37 -4.71 -3.16
N GLN A 63 8.38 -4.79 -2.29
CA GLN A 63 8.57 -3.85 -1.18
C GLN A 63 8.70 -2.41 -1.67
N ALA A 64 9.45 -2.17 -2.75
CA ALA A 64 9.58 -0.83 -3.33
C ALA A 64 8.24 -0.30 -3.87
N ALA A 65 7.45 -1.14 -4.54
CA ALA A 65 6.12 -0.76 -5.04
C ALA A 65 5.14 -0.46 -3.90
N GLN A 66 5.10 -1.28 -2.85
CA GLN A 66 4.26 -1.08 -1.68
C GLN A 66 4.68 0.16 -0.88
N GLY A 67 5.98 0.36 -0.67
CA GLY A 67 6.51 1.56 -0.02
C GLY A 67 6.15 2.82 -0.81
N SER A 68 6.27 2.78 -2.15
CA SER A 68 5.88 3.90 -3.02
C SER A 68 4.38 4.19 -2.91
N PHE A 69 3.53 3.16 -2.92
CA PHE A 69 2.09 3.31 -2.74
C PHE A 69 1.72 3.98 -1.41
N LEU A 70 2.35 3.56 -0.30
CA LEU A 70 2.12 4.14 1.03
C LEU A 70 2.57 5.60 1.11
N VAL A 71 3.76 5.92 0.59
CA VAL A 71 4.30 7.29 0.62
C VAL A 71 3.48 8.24 -0.24
N ILE A 72 3.09 7.82 -1.44
CA ILE A 72 2.29 8.65 -2.35
C ILE A 72 0.90 8.88 -1.76
N SER A 73 0.25 7.83 -1.26
CA SER A 73 -1.09 7.96 -0.67
C SER A 73 -1.09 8.81 0.61
N PHE A 74 -0.04 8.68 1.42
CA PHE A 74 0.12 9.50 2.62
C PHE A 74 0.24 10.97 2.24
N ALA A 75 1.12 11.30 1.30
CA ALA A 75 1.34 12.67 0.90
C ALA A 75 0.10 13.28 0.22
N ILE A 76 -0.62 12.52 -0.61
CA ILE A 76 -1.88 12.99 -1.20
C ILE A 76 -2.89 13.36 -0.11
N ALA A 77 -3.13 12.45 0.84
CA ALA A 77 -4.03 12.70 1.97
C ALA A 77 -3.54 13.87 2.84
N TRP A 78 -2.23 13.95 3.10
CA TRP A 78 -1.60 14.99 3.92
C TRP A 78 -1.76 16.39 3.33
N PHE A 79 -1.59 16.55 2.02
CA PHE A 79 -1.62 17.85 1.36
C PHE A 79 -3.01 18.29 0.89
N HIS A 80 -3.95 17.37 0.69
CA HIS A 80 -5.27 17.68 0.11
C HIS A 80 -6.45 17.34 1.04
N GLY A 81 -6.17 16.78 2.21
CA GLY A 81 -7.13 16.54 3.27
C GLY A 81 -8.15 15.45 2.95
N ASP A 82 -9.25 15.47 3.71
CA ASP A 82 -10.28 14.43 3.69
C ASP A 82 -10.88 14.16 2.31
N SER A 83 -10.99 15.18 1.46
CA SER A 83 -11.56 15.03 0.11
C SER A 83 -10.81 14.02 -0.75
N GLN A 84 -9.47 14.07 -0.72
CA GLN A 84 -8.64 13.14 -1.48
C GLN A 84 -8.44 11.84 -0.73
N ALA A 85 -8.35 11.86 0.61
CA ALA A 85 -8.32 10.63 1.40
C ALA A 85 -9.55 9.74 1.12
N LEU A 86 -10.74 10.34 0.97
CA LEU A 86 -11.97 9.64 0.62
C LEU A 86 -11.90 9.00 -0.78
N ASN A 87 -11.31 9.70 -1.76
CA ASN A 87 -11.07 9.14 -3.09
C ASN A 87 -10.04 7.99 -3.09
N MET A 88 -9.14 7.95 -2.11
CA MET A 88 -8.15 6.87 -1.95
C MET A 88 -8.70 5.63 -1.22
N LEU A 89 -9.86 5.72 -0.57
CA LEU A 89 -10.46 4.60 0.17
C LEU A 89 -10.58 3.30 -0.65
N PRO A 90 -11.01 3.30 -1.93
CA PRO A 90 -11.09 2.07 -2.73
C PRO A 90 -9.71 1.41 -2.92
N ALA A 91 -8.66 2.21 -3.11
CA ALA A 91 -7.30 1.71 -3.25
C ALA A 91 -6.77 1.13 -1.94
N TRP A 92 -7.04 1.78 -0.81
CA TRP A 92 -6.71 1.26 0.52
C TRP A 92 -7.49 -0.02 0.86
N ALA A 93 -8.78 -0.08 0.53
CA ALA A 93 -9.62 -1.26 0.71
C ALA A 93 -9.13 -2.44 -0.13
N ALA A 94 -8.74 -2.19 -1.40
CA ALA A 94 -8.15 -3.22 -2.25
C ALA A 94 -6.82 -3.76 -1.67
N ALA A 95 -5.95 -2.87 -1.16
CA ALA A 95 -4.70 -3.27 -0.53
C ALA A 95 -4.94 -4.12 0.74
N ILE A 96 -5.91 -3.73 1.57
CA ILE A 96 -6.34 -4.50 2.74
C ILE A 96 -6.88 -5.87 2.31
N GLY A 97 -7.75 -5.92 1.30
CA GLY A 97 -8.34 -7.15 0.79
C GLY A 97 -7.29 -8.15 0.27
N VAL A 98 -6.30 -7.66 -0.48
CA VAL A 98 -5.16 -8.47 -0.93
C VAL A 98 -4.39 -9.01 0.29
N GLY A 99 -4.06 -8.15 1.24
CA GLY A 99 -3.37 -8.52 2.47
C GLY A 99 -4.10 -9.58 3.29
N MET A 100 -5.41 -9.41 3.48
CA MET A 100 -6.26 -10.35 4.20
C MET A 100 -6.36 -11.69 3.48
N SER A 101 -6.49 -11.71 2.16
CA SER A 101 -6.56 -12.95 1.38
C SER A 101 -5.25 -13.76 1.50
N LEU A 102 -4.11 -13.08 1.45
CA LEU A 102 -2.79 -13.70 1.58
C LEU A 102 -2.53 -14.17 3.00
N LEU A 103 -2.96 -13.40 4.01
CA LEU A 103 -2.90 -13.82 5.40
C LEU A 103 -3.77 -15.06 5.63
N SER A 104 -5.00 -15.09 5.13
CA SER A 104 -5.89 -16.25 5.22
C SER A 104 -5.26 -17.48 4.56
N ALA A 105 -4.70 -17.33 3.35
CA ALA A 105 -4.00 -18.42 2.67
C ALA A 105 -2.77 -18.90 3.44
N ALA A 106 -2.01 -17.99 4.07
CA ALA A 106 -0.86 -18.35 4.89
C ALA A 106 -1.29 -19.11 6.17
N VAL A 107 -2.34 -18.63 6.84
CA VAL A 107 -2.91 -19.28 8.04
C VAL A 107 -3.49 -20.65 7.71
N GLN A 108 -4.21 -20.77 6.59
CA GLN A 108 -4.75 -22.06 6.14
C GLN A 108 -3.61 -23.06 5.86
N ASN A 109 -2.55 -22.62 5.17
CA ASN A 109 -1.38 -23.46 4.96
C ASN A 109 -0.67 -23.83 6.27
N ALA A 110 -0.62 -22.94 7.26
CA ALA A 110 0.00 -23.24 8.55
C ALA A 110 -0.82 -24.22 9.40
N LEU A 111 -2.15 -24.10 9.37
CA LEU A 111 -3.06 -24.88 10.22
C LEU A 111 -3.50 -26.22 9.60
N PHE A 112 -3.68 -26.27 8.28
CA PHE A 112 -4.28 -27.43 7.60
C PHE A 112 -3.28 -28.27 6.79
N LYS A 113 -2.02 -27.84 6.67
CA LYS A 113 -0.96 -28.69 6.15
C LYS A 113 -0.55 -29.67 7.26
N LYS A 114 -1.43 -30.63 7.53
CA LYS A 114 -1.14 -31.83 8.31
C LYS A 114 0.04 -32.54 7.63
N ILE A 115 1.05 -32.83 8.44
CA ILE A 115 2.15 -33.77 8.16
C ILE A 115 1.55 -35.09 7.66
#